data_AF-A0A2E3Z352-F1
#
_entry.id   AF-A0A2E3Z352-F1
#
_cell.length_a   1.000
_cell.length_b   1.000
_cell.length_c   1.000
_cell.angle_alpha   90.00
_cell.angle_beta   90.00
_cell.angle_gamma   90.00
#
_symmetry.space_group_name_H-M   'P 1'
#
loop_
_entity.id
_entity.type
_entity.pdbx_description
1 polymer ?
#
loop_
_entity_poly.entity_id
_entity_poly.type
_entity_poly.pdbx_seq_one_letter_code
_entity_poly.pdbx_strand_id
1 'polypeptide(L)'
;MAFEKARGIHTKMLKPIVDRMSNVDPATLTWISVLFAAGCCYLLATASRDADGAWRLLGAFALLLIAAELDALDGAVARAYDKVSKYGDWLDHTIDRLVDL
;
A
#
# COMPACT_ATOMS: atom_id res chain seq x y z
N MET A 1 -7.92 8.56 24.33
CA MET A 1 -8.65 7.32 24.73
C MET A 1 -9.47 6.70 23.59
N ALA A 2 -10.17 7.48 22.75
CA ALA A 2 -10.90 6.94 21.58
C ALA A 2 -9.98 6.38 20.46
N PHE A 3 -8.86 7.06 20.20
CA PHE A 3 -7.88 6.65 19.17
C PHE A 3 -7.23 5.28 19.45
N GLU A 4 -6.91 4.98 20.72
CA GLU A 4 -6.35 3.68 21.07
C GLU A 4 -7.36 2.53 20.93
N LYS A 5 -8.65 2.82 21.19
CA LYS A 5 -9.74 1.85 21.00
C LYS A 5 -9.95 1.55 19.52
N ALA A 6 -9.94 2.58 18.68
CA ALA A 6 -9.99 2.43 17.22
C ALA A 6 -8.76 1.66 16.69
N ARG A 7 -7.56 1.99 17.19
CA ARG A 7 -6.32 1.28 16.85
C ARG A 7 -6.36 -0.19 17.26
N GLY A 8 -6.94 -0.50 18.42
CA GLY A 8 -7.14 -1.87 18.92
C GLY A 8 -8.14 -2.69 18.10
N ILE A 9 -9.22 -2.07 17.63
CA ILE A 9 -10.20 -2.72 16.74
C ILE A 9 -9.58 -2.95 15.36
N HIS A 10 -8.87 -1.95 14.84
CA HIS A 10 -8.19 -2.03 13.54
C HIS A 10 -7.11 -3.11 13.54
N THR A 11 -6.26 -3.19 14.59
CA THR A 11 -5.28 -4.28 14.74
C THR A 11 -5.94 -5.64 14.91
N LYS A 12 -7.08 -5.76 15.60
CA LYS A 12 -7.83 -7.03 15.69
C LYS A 12 -8.46 -7.46 14.37
N MET A 13 -8.95 -6.53 13.55
CA MET A 13 -9.49 -6.83 12.23
C MET A 13 -8.39 -7.17 11.22
N LEU A 14 -7.24 -6.50 11.32
CA LEU A 14 -6.08 -6.78 10.48
C LEU A 14 -5.40 -8.10 10.85
N LYS A 15 -5.42 -8.53 12.12
CA LYS A 15 -4.80 -9.78 12.59
C LYS A 15 -5.02 -11.02 11.71
N PRO A 16 -6.24 -11.41 11.29
CA PRO A 16 -6.42 -12.58 10.42
C PRO A 16 -5.85 -12.41 9.01
N ILE A 17 -5.75 -11.18 8.49
CA ILE A 17 -5.14 -10.87 7.20
C ILE A 17 -3.61 -10.92 7.35
N VAL A 18 -3.12 -10.28 8.41
CA VAL A 18 -1.72 -10.21 8.83
C VAL A 18 -1.19 -11.63 9.13
N ASP A 19 -1.97 -12.51 9.77
CA ASP A 19 -1.62 -13.92 10.03
C ASP A 19 -1.57 -14.76 8.75
N ARG A 20 -2.46 -14.50 7.77
CA ARG A 20 -2.34 -15.12 6.43
C ARG A 20 -1.13 -14.62 5.65
N MET A 21 -0.70 -13.40 5.92
CA MET A 21 0.49 -12.79 5.33
C MET A 21 1.76 -13.02 6.15
N SER A 22 1.69 -13.77 7.26
CA SER A 22 2.83 -14.09 8.12
C SER A 22 3.96 -14.84 7.41
N ASN A 23 3.68 -15.46 6.26
CA ASN A 23 4.67 -16.17 5.44
C ASN A 23 5.13 -15.35 4.22
N VAL A 24 4.60 -14.15 4.01
CA VAL A 24 5.00 -13.23 2.94
C VAL A 24 6.06 -12.29 3.50
N ASP A 25 7.10 -12.04 2.72
CA ASP A 25 8.12 -11.06 3.08
C ASP A 25 7.54 -9.64 2.94
N PRO A 26 7.64 -8.76 3.95
CA PRO A 26 7.18 -7.38 3.86
C PRO A 26 7.70 -6.67 2.61
N ALA A 27 8.94 -6.93 2.19
CA ALA A 27 9.50 -6.33 0.99
C ALA A 27 8.75 -6.74 -0.29
N THR A 28 8.16 -7.94 -0.32
CA THR A 28 7.36 -8.39 -1.47
C THR A 28 6.07 -7.60 -1.58
N LEU A 29 5.46 -7.24 -0.44
CA LEU A 29 4.28 -6.38 -0.42
C LEU A 29 4.61 -4.97 -0.92
N THR A 30 5.74 -4.42 -0.50
CA THR A 30 6.22 -3.11 -0.97
C THR A 30 6.52 -3.13 -2.47
N TRP A 31 7.14 -4.19 -3.00
CA TRP A 31 7.35 -4.32 -4.45
C TRP A 31 6.03 -4.43 -5.23
N ILE A 32 5.01 -5.04 -4.64
CA ILE A 32 3.67 -5.11 -5.23
C ILE A 32 3.01 -3.73 -5.21
N SER A 33 3.07 -2.98 -4.11
CA SER A 33 2.51 -1.62 -4.02
C SER A 33 3.14 -0.69 -5.07
N VAL A 34 4.44 -0.81 -5.30
CA VAL A 34 5.17 -0.06 -6.34
C VAL A 34 4.68 -0.41 -7.76
N LEU A 35 4.43 -1.69 -8.05
CA LEU A 35 3.87 -2.09 -9.35
C LEU A 35 2.48 -1.49 -9.57
N PHE A 36 1.65 -1.47 -8.52
CA PHE A 36 0.33 -0.84 -8.57
C PHE A 36 0.42 0.69 -8.73
N ALA A 37 1.34 1.35 -8.04
CA ALA A 37 1.61 2.78 -8.17
C ALA A 37 2.11 3.13 -9.59
N ALA A 38 3.00 2.32 -10.17
CA ALA A 38 3.45 2.49 -11.56
C ALA A 38 2.29 2.32 -12.56
N GLY A 39 1.41 1.34 -12.34
CA GLY A 39 0.19 1.16 -13.14
C GLY A 39 -0.77 2.35 -13.05
N CYS A 40 -0.93 2.91 -11.84
CA CYS A 40 -1.70 4.14 -11.62
C CYS A 40 -1.10 5.32 -12.40
N CYS A 41 0.21 5.54 -12.27
CA CYS A 41 0.92 6.60 -12.97
C CYS A 41 0.81 6.48 -14.50
N TYR A 42 0.89 5.25 -15.03
CA TYR A 42 0.67 4.99 -16.45
C TYR A 42 -0.76 5.32 -16.91
N LEU A 43 -1.77 4.95 -16.12
CA LEU A 43 -3.18 5.27 -16.43
C LEU A 43 -3.45 6.77 -16.37
N LEU A 44 -2.85 7.49 -15.42
CA LEU A 44 -2.92 8.95 -15.33
C LEU A 44 -2.23 9.61 -16.54
N ALA A 45 -1.03 9.16 -16.89
CA ALA A 45 -0.26 9.71 -18.01
C ALA A 45 -0.93 9.45 -19.37
N THR A 46 -1.67 8.34 -19.49
CA THR A 46 -2.40 7.97 -20.72
C THR A 46 -3.88 8.38 -20.70
N ALA A 47 -4.32 9.14 -19.69
CA ALA A 47 -5.68 9.66 -19.63
C ALA A 47 -5.87 10.80 -20.62
N SER A 48 -6.60 10.52 -21.72
CA SER A 48 -7.02 11.53 -22.71
C SER A 48 -8.22 12.34 -22.18
N ARG A 49 -8.59 13.46 -22.81
CA ARG A 49 -9.75 14.30 -22.37
C ARG A 49 -11.12 13.76 -22.80
N ASP A 50 -11.16 12.50 -23.23
CA ASP A 50 -12.36 11.82 -23.73
C ASP A 50 -13.02 10.98 -22.63
N ALA A 51 -14.20 10.44 -22.90
CA ALA A 51 -14.94 9.57 -21.97
C ALA A 51 -14.11 8.36 -21.50
N ASP A 52 -13.24 7.82 -22.35
CA ASP A 52 -12.31 6.74 -22.01
C ASP A 52 -11.22 7.18 -21.01
N GLY A 53 -10.81 8.45 -21.06
CA GLY A 53 -9.89 9.02 -20.09
C GLY A 53 -10.52 9.19 -18.72
N ALA A 54 -11.83 9.50 -18.64
CA ALA A 54 -12.55 9.54 -17.38
C ALA A 54 -12.59 8.15 -16.69
N TRP A 55 -12.79 7.08 -17.47
CA TRP A 55 -12.71 5.71 -16.94
C TRP A 55 -11.29 5.33 -16.50
N ARG A 56 -10.26 5.76 -17.23
CA ARG A 56 -8.85 5.57 -16.83
C ARG A 56 -8.51 6.31 -15.54
N LEU A 57 -9.04 7.52 -15.35
CA LEU A 57 -8.88 8.29 -14.11
C LEU A 57 -9.55 7.61 -12.91
N LEU A 58 -10.77 7.09 -13.08
CA LEU A 58 -11.45 6.30 -12.06
C LEU A 58 -10.68 5.02 -11.71
N GLY A 59 -10.15 4.32 -12.73
CA GLY A 59 -9.31 3.14 -12.54
C GLY A 59 -8.00 3.47 -11.82
N ALA A 60 -7.34 4.56 -12.20
CA ALA A 60 -6.14 5.06 -11.52
C ALA A 60 -6.42 5.40 -10.06
N PHE A 61 -7.54 6.07 -9.77
CA PHE A 61 -7.93 6.39 -8.39
C PHE A 61 -8.18 5.13 -7.55
N ALA A 62 -8.85 4.11 -8.11
CA ALA A 62 -9.03 2.83 -7.42
C ALA A 62 -7.70 2.11 -7.17
N LEU A 63 -6.79 2.10 -8.15
CA LEU A 63 -5.46 1.51 -8.02
C LEU A 63 -4.60 2.24 -6.99
N LEU A 64 -4.71 3.57 -6.91
CA LEU A 64 -4.04 4.39 -5.91
C LEU A 64 -4.49 4.00 -4.49
N LEU A 65 -5.80 3.84 -4.28
CA LEU A 65 -6.34 3.39 -2.99
C LEU A 65 -5.84 2.00 -2.60
N ILE A 66 -5.76 1.08 -3.57
CA ILE A 66 -5.23 -0.27 -3.32
C ILE A 66 -3.74 -0.23 -3.00
N ALA A 67 -2.95 0.56 -3.73
CA ALA A 67 -1.53 0.72 -3.46
C ALA A 67 -1.28 1.30 -2.06
N ALA A 68 -2.01 2.35 -1.69
CA ALA A 68 -1.92 2.96 -0.37
C ALA A 68 -2.31 2.00 0.77
N GLU A 69 -3.34 1.18 0.57
CA GLU A 69 -3.73 0.19 1.58
C GLU A 69 -2.69 -0.94 1.71
N LEU A 70 -2.09 -1.40 0.61
CA LEU A 70 -1.03 -2.43 0.61
C LEU A 70 0.23 -1.95 1.34
N ASP A 71 0.60 -0.69 1.13
CA ASP A 71 1.72 -0.01 1.78
C ASP A 71 1.45 0.19 3.29
N ALA A 72 0.23 0.59 3.65
CA ALA A 72 -0.15 0.59 5.07
C ALA A 72 -0.11 -0.82 5.70
N LEU A 73 -0.37 -1.86 4.90
CA LEU A 73 -0.41 -3.25 5.34
C LEU A 73 0.99 -3.83 5.56
N ASP A 74 1.97 -3.53 4.72
CA ASP A 74 3.33 -4.07 4.86
C ASP A 74 4.05 -3.54 6.11
N GLY A 75 3.89 -2.25 6.42
CA GLY A 75 4.38 -1.62 7.64
C GLY A 75 3.65 -2.14 8.88
N ALA A 76 2.36 -2.47 8.77
CA ALA A 76 1.60 -3.11 9.84
C ALA A 76 2.05 -4.56 10.09
N VAL A 77 2.30 -5.34 9.03
CA VAL A 77 2.80 -6.73 9.11
C VAL A 77 4.22 -6.76 9.69
N ALA A 78 5.10 -5.86 9.25
CA ALA A 78 6.47 -5.76 9.76
C ALA A 78 6.51 -5.48 11.26
N ARG A 79 5.67 -4.54 11.74
CA ARG A 79 5.54 -4.20 13.17
C ARG A 79 4.84 -5.29 13.99
N ALA A 80 3.88 -6.01 13.42
CA ALA A 80 3.12 -7.04 14.13
C ALA A 80 3.91 -8.34 14.36
N TYR A 81 4.82 -8.70 13.45
CA TYR A 81 5.63 -9.93 13.55
C TYR A 81 7.10 -9.69 13.84
N ASP A 82 7.48 -8.46 14.20
CA ASP A 82 8.88 -8.09 14.46
C ASP A 82 9.82 -8.43 13.28
N LYS A 83 9.27 -8.44 12.05
CA LYS A 83 10.01 -8.68 10.80
C LYS A 83 10.63 -7.40 10.25
N VAL A 84 10.97 -6.48 11.14
CA VAL A 84 11.56 -5.20 10.76
C VAL A 84 12.95 -5.48 10.19
N SER A 85 13.11 -5.27 8.88
CA SER A 85 14.38 -5.47 8.19
C SER A 85 14.94 -4.13 7.73
N LYS A 86 16.27 -3.97 7.79
CA LYS A 86 16.95 -2.75 7.30
C LYS A 86 16.68 -2.47 5.82
N TYR A 87 16.42 -3.51 5.04
CA TYR A 87 16.09 -3.39 3.63
C TYR A 87 14.65 -2.90 3.42
N GLY A 88 13.69 -3.46 4.15
CA GLY A 88 12.29 -3.01 4.12
C GLY A 88 12.14 -1.57 4.59
N ASP A 89 12.82 -1.20 5.68
CA ASP A 89 12.81 0.16 6.22
C ASP A 89 13.42 1.18 5.23
N TRP A 90 14.46 0.78 4.48
CA TRP A 90 15.00 1.60 3.39
C TRP A 90 14.06 1.68 2.18
N LEU A 91 13.41 0.58 1.83
CA LEU A 91 12.51 0.49 0.68
C LEU A 91 11.25 1.34 0.92
N ASP A 92 10.59 1.16 2.06
CA ASP A 92 9.42 1.94 2.52
C ASP A 92 9.71 3.45 2.44
N HIS A 93 10.81 3.88 3.07
CA HIS A 93 11.22 5.29 3.05
C HIS A 93 11.56 5.85 1.66
N THR A 94 12.05 5.01 0.75
CA THR A 94 12.41 5.42 -0.61
C THR A 94 11.17 5.51 -1.49
N ILE A 95 10.25 4.55 -1.36
CA ILE A 95 9.00 4.51 -2.11
C ILE A 95 8.06 5.62 -1.66
N ASP A 96 7.92 5.88 -0.36
CA ASP A 96 7.17 7.02 0.18
C ASP A 96 7.58 8.33 -0.50
N ARG A 97 8.90 8.59 -0.57
CA ARG A 97 9.43 9.79 -1.23
C ARG A 97 9.18 9.83 -2.73
N LEU A 98 9.12 8.67 -3.39
CA LEU A 98 8.95 8.58 -4.83
C LEU A 98 7.48 8.70 -5.24
N VAL A 99 6.56 8.26 -4.37
CA VAL A 99 5.11 8.42 -4.53
C VAL A 99 4.66 9.84 -4.16
N ASP A 100 5.31 10.50 -3.21
CA ASP A 100 5.03 11.90 -2.83
C ASP A 100 5.48 12.94 -3.88
N LEU A 101 6.36 12.56 -4.82
CA LEU A 101 6.96 13.43 -5.85
C LEU A 101 6.11 13.52 -7.12
#